data_AF-A0A2A7U705-F1
#
_entry.id   AF-A0A2A7U705-F1
#
_cell.length_a   1.000
_cell.length_b   1.000
_cell.length_c   1.000
_cell.angle_alpha   90.00
_cell.angle_beta   90.00
_cell.angle_gamma   90.00
#
_symmetry.space_group_name_H-M   'P 1'
#
loop_
_entity.id
_entity.type
_entity.pdbx_description
1 polymer ?
#
loop_
_entity_poly.entity_id
_entity_poly.type
_entity_poly.pdbx_seq_one_letter_code
_entity_poly.pdbx_strand_id
1 'polypeptide(L)'
;MKWLVLLACIGISGCTGNTGRVIYHPPEPEKVEPVDVQWKVNNGMVGLSWGDFQKFGVWLRDVERYVKEQRVIINYYRDKNTP
;
A
#
# COMPACT_ATOMS: atom_id res chain seq x y z
N MET A 1 -60.09 -15.98 9.34
CA MET A 1 -58.81 -16.73 9.16
C MET A 1 -57.96 -16.13 8.03
N LYS A 2 -57.75 -14.81 7.99
CA LYS A 2 -56.94 -14.11 6.95
C LYS A 2 -55.73 -13.35 7.51
N TRP A 3 -55.66 -13.19 8.83
CA TRP A 3 -54.60 -12.42 9.51
C TRP A 3 -53.34 -13.24 9.83
N LEU A 4 -53.42 -14.58 9.79
CA LEU A 4 -52.28 -15.46 10.10
C LEU A 4 -51.22 -15.51 8.99
N VAL A 5 -51.58 -15.17 7.75
CA VAL A 5 -50.65 -15.19 6.61
C VAL A 5 -49.71 -13.98 6.63
N LEU A 6 -50.17 -12.82 7.12
CA LEU A 6 -49.37 -11.59 7.17
C LEU A 6 -48.25 -11.64 8.22
N LEU A 7 -48.44 -12.38 9.31
CA LEU A 7 -47.41 -12.56 10.35
C LEU A 7 -46.27 -13.49 9.93
N ALA A 8 -46.51 -14.42 9.00
CA ALA A 8 -45.49 -15.34 8.50
C ALA A 8 -44.47 -14.66 7.56
N CYS A 9 -44.87 -13.58 6.86
CA CYS A 9 -43.98 -12.87 5.94
C CYS A 9 -43.01 -11.89 6.64
N ILE A 10 -43.33 -11.45 7.85
CA ILE A 10 -42.49 -10.51 8.63
C ILE A 10 -41.33 -11.23 9.32
N GLY A 11 -41.41 -12.56 9.51
CA GLY A 11 -40.35 -13.36 10.14
C GLY A 11 -39.19 -13.78 9.23
N ILE A 12 -39.27 -13.53 7.91
CA ILE A 12 -38.29 -14.02 6.92
C ILE A 12 -37.41 -12.89 6.34
N SER A 13 -37.72 -11.61 6.62
CA SER A 13 -36.95 -10.47 6.12
C SER A 13 -35.65 -10.18 6.89
N GLY A 14 -35.29 -11.02 7.87
CA GLY A 14 -34.22 -10.76 8.83
C GLY A 14 -32.88 -11.43 8.54
N CYS A 15 -32.48 -11.63 7.29
CA CYS A 15 -31.10 -11.97 6.94
C CYS A 15 -30.72 -11.35 5.59
N THR A 16 -30.89 -10.03 5.42
CA THR A 16 -29.93 -9.29 4.58
C THR A 16 -28.62 -9.34 5.33
N GLY A 17 -27.89 -10.44 5.13
CA GLY A 17 -26.53 -10.60 5.61
C GLY A 17 -25.81 -9.33 5.22
N ASN A 18 -25.37 -8.58 6.22
CA ASN A 18 -24.29 -7.64 6.06
C ASN A 18 -23.09 -8.48 5.63
N THR A 19 -23.03 -8.84 4.36
CA THR A 19 -21.81 -9.33 3.71
C THR A 19 -20.93 -8.11 3.64
N GLY A 20 -20.42 -7.69 4.80
CA GLY A 20 -19.48 -6.61 4.94
C GLY A 20 -18.40 -6.89 3.92
N ARG A 21 -18.35 -6.06 2.87
CA ARG A 21 -17.40 -6.24 1.78
C ARG A 21 -16.04 -6.38 2.43
N VAL A 22 -15.37 -7.51 2.24
CA VAL A 22 -14.00 -7.67 2.71
C VAL A 22 -13.16 -6.66 1.94
N ILE A 23 -12.72 -5.61 2.61
CA ILE A 23 -11.88 -4.56 2.02
C ILE A 23 -10.46 -5.11 1.98
N TYR A 24 -10.01 -5.55 0.80
CA TYR A 24 -8.64 -6.02 0.62
C TYR A 24 -7.69 -4.82 0.50
N HIS A 25 -6.96 -4.48 1.57
CA HIS A 25 -5.98 -3.40 1.57
C HIS A 25 -4.70 -3.84 0.83
N PRO A 26 -4.06 -2.95 0.04
CA PRO A 26 -2.75 -3.26 -0.52
C PRO A 26 -1.73 -3.52 0.60
N PRO A 27 -0.74 -4.39 0.37
CA PRO A 27 0.29 -4.67 1.36
C PRO A 27 1.15 -3.43 1.63
N GLU A 28 1.67 -3.32 2.86
CA GLU A 28 2.63 -2.27 3.21
C GLU A 28 3.94 -2.47 2.42
N PRO A 29 4.55 -1.40 1.89
CA PRO A 29 5.80 -1.50 1.13
C PRO A 29 6.95 -1.94 2.03
N GLU A 30 7.90 -2.68 1.46
CA GLU A 30 9.10 -3.05 2.21
C GLU A 30 9.91 -1.79 2.56
N LYS A 31 10.38 -1.70 3.81
CA LYS A 31 11.15 -0.55 4.26
C LYS A 31 12.49 -0.48 3.54
N VAL A 32 12.90 0.74 3.20
CA VAL A 32 14.22 0.99 2.64
C VAL A 32 15.20 1.21 3.77
N GLU A 33 16.16 0.30 3.91
CA GLU A 33 17.20 0.42 4.92
C GLU A 33 18.18 1.55 4.59
N PRO A 34 18.78 2.21 5.59
CA PRO A 34 19.82 3.21 5.36
C PRO A 34 21.02 2.59 4.63
N VAL A 35 21.57 3.31 3.66
CA VAL A 35 22.79 2.89 2.97
C VAL A 35 24.03 3.48 3.65
N ASP A 36 24.98 2.60 3.97
CA ASP A 36 26.30 3.00 4.46
C ASP A 36 27.26 3.18 3.28
N VAL A 37 27.54 4.44 2.95
CA VAL A 37 28.49 4.86 1.92
C VAL A 37 29.37 5.99 2.41
N GLN A 38 30.64 5.99 1.99
CA GLN A 38 31.58 7.03 2.35
C GLN A 38 31.82 7.98 1.18
N TRP A 39 31.38 9.23 1.37
CA TRP A 39 31.69 10.33 0.45
C TRP A 39 33.14 10.75 0.61
N LYS A 40 33.84 10.90 -0.52
CA LYS A 40 35.23 11.35 -0.55
C LYS A 40 35.35 12.60 -1.39
N VAL A 41 36.18 13.53 -0.92
CA VAL A 41 36.53 14.74 -1.67
C VAL A 41 37.88 14.50 -2.34
N ASN A 42 37.96 14.65 -3.65
CA ASN A 42 39.20 14.58 -4.41
C ASN A 42 39.29 15.78 -5.36
N ASN A 43 40.32 16.62 -5.17
CA ASN A 43 40.55 17.84 -5.97
C ASN A 43 39.30 18.75 -6.09
N GLY A 44 38.58 18.94 -4.99
CA GLY A 44 37.36 19.76 -4.94
C GLY A 44 36.11 19.08 -5.49
N MET A 45 36.21 17.85 -6.01
CA MET A 45 35.07 17.06 -6.44
C MET A 45 34.64 16.08 -5.34
N VAL A 46 33.34 15.98 -5.09
CA VAL A 46 32.77 14.98 -4.16
C VAL A 46 32.35 13.76 -4.96
N GLY A 47 32.80 12.59 -4.55
CA GLY A 47 32.50 11.34 -5.23
C GLY A 47 32.50 10.14 -4.28
N LEU A 48 32.04 9.02 -4.80
CA LEU A 48 32.05 7.73 -4.11
C LEU A 48 33.19 6.86 -4.65
N SER A 49 33.65 5.92 -3.82
CA SER A 49 34.45 4.80 -4.35
C SER A 49 33.58 3.97 -5.30
N TRP A 50 34.20 3.18 -6.19
CA TRP A 50 33.44 2.31 -7.09
C TRP A 50 32.50 1.36 -6.33
N GLY A 51 32.98 0.76 -5.24
CA GLY A 51 32.17 -0.13 -4.41
C GLY A 51 30.99 0.58 -3.74
N ASP A 52 31.21 1.79 -3.22
CA ASP A 52 30.14 2.57 -2.61
C ASP A 52 29.14 3.09 -3.64
N PHE A 53 29.60 3.43 -4.85
CA PHE A 53 28.73 3.80 -5.96
C PHE A 53 27.78 2.65 -6.34
N GLN A 54 28.27 1.41 -6.39
CA GLN A 54 27.42 0.24 -6.65
C GLN A 54 26.40 0.02 -5.55
N LYS A 55 26.80 0.09 -4.27
CA LYS A 55 25.88 0.00 -3.12
C LYS A 55 24.80 1.09 -3.19
N PHE A 56 25.22 2.33 -3.46
CA PHE A 56 24.31 3.46 -3.61
C PHE A 56 23.32 3.24 -4.75
N GLY A 57 23.77 2.69 -5.89
CA GLY A 57 22.90 2.37 -7.02
C GLY A 57 21.90 1.24 -6.75
N VAL A 58 22.23 0.27 -5.88
CA VAL A 58 21.25 -0.71 -5.38
C VAL A 58 20.22 0.00 -4.50
N TRP A 59 20.69 0.76 -3.53
CA TRP A 59 19.82 1.49 -2.61
C TRP A 59 18.86 2.45 -3.32
N LEU A 60 19.32 3.16 -4.35
CA LEU A 60 18.45 4.04 -5.16
C LEU A 60 17.31 3.27 -5.84
N ARG A 61 17.54 2.02 -6.27
CA ARG A 61 16.49 1.16 -6.83
C ARG A 61 15.48 0.75 -5.76
N ASP A 62 15.94 0.51 -4.53
CA ASP A 62 15.05 0.20 -3.41
C ASP A 62 14.17 1.40 -3.04
N VAL A 63 14.74 2.61 -3.04
CA VAL A 63 14.00 3.87 -2.88
C VAL A 63 12.96 4.02 -4.00
N GLU A 64 13.35 3.82 -5.26
CA GLU A 64 12.44 3.93 -6.40
C GLU A 64 11.27 2.94 -6.30
N ARG A 65 11.56 1.69 -5.93
CA ARG A 65 10.56 0.66 -5.66
C ARG A 65 9.58 1.11 -4.58
N TYR A 66 10.09 1.55 -3.43
CA TYR A 66 9.26 2.01 -2.31
C TYR A 66 8.32 3.14 -2.74
N VAL A 67 8.82 4.14 -3.47
CA VAL A 67 8.01 5.27 -3.96
C VAL A 67 6.91 4.79 -4.92
N LYS A 68 7.22 3.82 -5.80
CA LYS A 68 6.23 3.22 -6.71
C LYS A 68 5.14 2.47 -5.95
N GLU A 69 5.51 1.67 -4.95
CA GLU A 69 4.56 0.92 -4.12
C GLU A 69 3.67 1.87 -3.29
N GLN A 70 4.25 2.92 -2.70
CA GLN A 70 3.48 3.97 -2.02
C GLN A 70 2.45 4.63 -2.94
N ARG A 71 2.82 4.92 -4.20
CA ARG A 71 1.88 5.47 -5.18
C ARG A 71 0.70 4.52 -5.45
N VAL A 72 0.93 3.21 -5.52
CA VAL A 72 -0.15 2.22 -5.70
C VAL A 72 -1.14 2.29 -4.55
N ILE A 73 -0.65 2.38 -3.30
CA ILE A 73 -1.47 2.50 -2.10
C ILE A 73 -2.31 3.78 -2.13
N ILE A 74 -1.67 4.93 -2.41
CA ILE A 74 -2.35 6.23 -2.48
C ILE A 74 -3.48 6.20 -3.53
N ASN A 75 -3.19 5.66 -4.72
CA ASN A 75 -4.18 5.57 -5.78
C ASN A 75 -5.35 4.64 -5.40
N TYR A 76 -5.06 3.49 -4.80
CA TYR A 76 -6.09 2.57 -4.33
C TYR A 76 -7.10 3.25 -3.38
N TYR A 77 -6.61 4.04 -2.42
CA TYR A 77 -7.50 4.74 -1.49
C TYR A 77 -8.18 5.95 -2.12
N ARG A 78 -7.51 6.64 -3.05
CA ARG A 78 -8.14 7.73 -3.79
C ARG A 78 -9.35 7.24 -4.59
N ASP A 79 -9.19 6.16 -5.35
CA ASP A 79 -10.23 5.63 -6.23
C ASP A 79 -11.40 5.02 -5.43
N LYS A 80 -11.16 4.54 -4.21
CA LYS A 80 -12.23 4.11 -3.28
C LYS A 80 -12.97 5.25 -2.60
N ASN A 81 -12.36 6.42 -2.49
CA ASN A 81 -12.93 7.60 -1.83
C ASN A 81 -13.55 8.60 -2.82
N THR A 82 -13.47 8.34 -4.13
CA THR A 82 -14.23 9.08 -5.14
C THR A 82 -15.67 8.55 -5.21
N PRO A 83 -16.70 9.41 -5.05
CA PRO A 83 -18.11 9.03 -5.06
C PRO A 83 -18.58 8.49 -6.42
#